data_AF-A0A7S2NJQ1-F1
#
_entry.id   AF-A0A7S2NJQ1-F1
#
_cell.length_a   1.000
_cell.length_b   1.000
_cell.length_c   1.000
_cell.angle_alpha   90.00
_cell.angle_beta   90.00
_cell.angle_gamma   90.00
#
_symmetry.space_group_name_H-M   'P 1'
#
loop_
_entity.id
_entity.type
_entity.pdbx_description
1 polymer ?
#
loop_
_entity_poly.entity_id
_entity_poly.type
_entity_poly.pdbx_seq_one_letter_code
_entity_poly.pdbx_strand_id
1 'polypeptide(L)'
;EANEVLGRMDTAASLAQSAIADATKYVSLKAVEVGRLAEGAAESARRELDRVKQQLDDGAKRVRAFQTEAAKRRRLHLAEVVKTKMQEAEAAVGALKVATTELQAAEPDDQVAALERAQVQGIEAQNALTAARREVQEKQQGLKVPDGGGDTMRTRVRLSAMENELTKFKRMAKDFEERIKVGKSLMEVLDVLKEAEDEVENLAAASQEWPKDAAPPDDAEKSIVGIQTKLSATTLQVETKLRAAQGLELKELRTIFSRLQRSQTKLDQVKELSRQLTHGISMRAVHEAAAAV
;
A
#
# COMPACT_ATOMS: atom_id res chain seq x y z
N GLU A 1 22.88 23.53 -5.02
CA GLU A 1 24.25 23.84 -5.48
C GLU A 1 24.52 23.43 -6.93
N ALA A 2 24.49 22.14 -7.30
CA ALA A 2 24.81 21.70 -8.68
C ALA A 2 23.94 22.34 -9.77
N ASN A 3 22.61 22.42 -9.59
CA ASN A 3 21.71 23.10 -10.52
C ASN A 3 22.00 24.60 -10.67
N GLU A 4 22.43 25.26 -9.59
CA GLU A 4 22.77 26.68 -9.59
C GLU A 4 24.06 26.92 -10.39
N VAL A 5 25.08 26.07 -10.18
CA VAL A 5 26.33 26.12 -10.95
C VAL A 5 26.07 25.90 -12.43
N LEU A 6 25.27 24.88 -12.79
CA LEU A 6 24.89 24.62 -14.17
C LEU A 6 24.09 25.78 -14.79
N GLY A 7 23.22 26.43 -14.02
CA GLY A 7 22.52 27.65 -14.45
C GLY A 7 23.48 28.80 -14.76
N ARG A 8 24.46 29.05 -13.88
CA ARG A 8 25.50 30.08 -14.11
C ARG A 8 26.35 29.76 -15.33
N MET A 9 26.67 28.49 -15.59
CA MET A 9 27.39 28.07 -16.80
C MET A 9 26.59 28.42 -18.07
N ASP A 10 25.30 28.11 -18.12
CA ASP A 10 24.46 28.43 -19.27
C ASP A 10 24.38 29.95 -19.52
N THR A 11 24.18 30.73 -18.45
CA THR A 11 24.14 32.20 -18.55
C THR A 11 25.45 32.76 -19.07
N ALA A 12 26.59 32.32 -18.52
CA ALA A 12 27.91 32.77 -18.97
C ALA A 12 28.16 32.40 -20.44
N ALA A 13 27.79 31.19 -20.86
CA ALA A 13 27.92 30.74 -22.24
C ALA A 13 27.05 31.57 -23.20
N SER A 14 25.81 31.88 -22.81
CA SER A 14 24.89 32.69 -23.59
C SER A 14 25.41 34.12 -23.76
N LEU A 15 25.91 34.74 -22.69
CA LEU A 15 26.50 36.08 -22.72
C LEU A 15 27.74 36.12 -23.62
N ALA A 16 28.65 35.15 -23.49
CA ALA A 16 29.83 35.05 -24.35
C ALA A 16 29.46 34.85 -25.83
N GLN A 17 28.46 34.01 -26.11
CA GLN A 17 27.98 33.80 -27.48
C GLN A 17 27.39 35.08 -28.09
N SER A 18 26.59 35.83 -27.32
CA SER A 18 26.02 37.11 -27.76
C SER A 18 27.13 38.14 -28.06
N ALA A 19 28.08 38.30 -27.13
CA ALA A 19 29.19 39.23 -27.31
C ALA A 19 30.05 38.92 -28.55
N ILE A 20 30.32 37.62 -28.80
CA ILE A 20 31.04 37.19 -30.00
C ILE A 20 30.23 37.48 -31.26
N ALA A 21 28.91 37.26 -31.24
CA ALA A 21 28.05 37.56 -32.39
C ALA A 21 28.04 39.06 -32.71
N ASP A 22 27.91 39.91 -31.69
CA ASP A 22 27.93 41.37 -31.83
C ASP A 22 29.28 41.87 -32.37
N ALA A 23 30.39 41.33 -31.83
CA ALA A 23 31.73 41.66 -32.31
C ALA A 23 31.97 41.18 -33.75
N THR A 24 31.46 40.00 -34.12
CA THR A 24 31.56 39.46 -35.49
C THR A 24 30.80 40.34 -36.47
N LYS A 25 29.61 40.82 -36.09
CA LYS A 25 28.84 41.79 -36.87
C LYS A 25 29.60 43.10 -37.04
N TYR A 26 30.21 43.62 -35.98
CA TYR A 26 31.01 44.84 -36.05
C TYR A 26 32.22 44.70 -36.99
N VAL A 27 33.00 43.62 -36.86
CA VAL A 27 34.16 43.33 -37.73
C VAL A 27 33.73 43.23 -39.19
N SER A 28 32.59 42.60 -39.46
CA SER A 28 32.03 42.48 -40.81
C SER A 28 31.66 43.84 -41.41
N LEU A 29 31.06 44.74 -40.61
CA LEU A 29 30.77 46.11 -41.05
C LEU A 29 32.05 46.89 -41.34
N LYS A 30 33.09 46.77 -40.49
CA LYS A 30 34.37 47.45 -40.70
C LYS A 30 35.16 46.90 -41.89
N ALA A 31 35.06 45.62 -42.19
CA ALA A 31 35.65 45.04 -43.40
C ALA A 31 35.09 45.67 -44.69
N VAL A 32 33.78 45.96 -44.71
CA VAL A 32 33.14 46.67 -45.84
C VAL A 32 33.65 48.10 -45.98
N GLU A 33 33.80 48.84 -44.88
CA GLU A 33 34.34 50.21 -44.89
C GLU A 33 35.79 50.25 -45.40
N VAL A 34 36.65 49.37 -44.89
CA VAL A 34 38.06 49.26 -45.34
C VAL A 34 38.16 48.84 -46.80
N GLY A 35 37.21 48.06 -47.30
CA GLY A 35 37.09 47.70 -48.72
C GLY A 35 36.95 48.90 -49.67
N ARG A 36 36.49 50.07 -49.17
CA ARG A 36 36.29 51.30 -49.96
C ARG A 36 37.54 52.20 -50.02
N LEU A 37 38.58 51.89 -49.26
CA LEU A 37 39.83 52.65 -49.24
C LEU A 37 40.74 52.25 -50.42
N ALA A 38 41.66 53.14 -50.81
CA ALA A 38 42.68 52.85 -51.81
C ALA A 38 43.62 51.71 -51.34
N GLU A 39 44.06 50.85 -52.28
CA GLU A 39 44.73 49.56 -51.98
C GLU A 39 45.89 49.67 -50.99
N GLY A 40 46.81 50.62 -51.18
CA GLY A 40 47.96 50.79 -50.30
C GLY A 40 47.63 51.25 -48.88
N ALA A 41 46.52 51.97 -48.68
CA ALA A 41 46.08 52.44 -47.37
C ALA A 41 45.25 51.38 -46.62
N ALA A 42 44.62 50.44 -47.34
CA ALA A 42 43.72 49.44 -46.78
C ALA A 42 44.44 48.17 -46.28
N GLU A 43 45.64 47.87 -46.79
CA GLU A 43 46.27 46.56 -46.61
C GLU A 43 46.54 46.22 -45.14
N SER A 44 47.09 47.16 -44.36
CA SER A 44 47.35 46.94 -42.93
C SER A 44 46.04 46.74 -42.14
N ALA A 45 44.98 47.46 -42.49
CA ALA A 45 43.69 47.36 -41.81
C ALA A 45 42.99 46.03 -42.13
N ARG A 46 43.10 45.53 -43.37
CA ARG A 46 42.58 44.21 -43.77
C ARG A 46 43.23 43.09 -42.97
N ARG A 47 44.57 43.10 -42.87
CA ARG A 47 45.32 42.09 -42.11
C ARG A 47 44.89 42.04 -40.63
N GLU A 48 44.68 43.19 -40.01
CA GLU A 48 44.22 43.24 -38.61
C GLU A 48 42.77 42.77 -38.47
N LEU A 49 41.87 43.15 -39.39
CA LEU A 49 40.48 42.65 -39.37
C LEU A 49 40.41 41.13 -39.56
N ASP A 50 41.25 40.56 -40.43
CA ASP A 50 41.33 39.10 -40.61
C ASP A 50 41.85 38.41 -39.34
N ARG A 51 42.83 39.01 -38.66
CA ARG A 51 43.33 38.51 -37.36
C ARG A 51 42.23 38.53 -36.30
N VAL A 52 41.48 39.64 -36.16
CA VAL A 52 40.38 39.74 -35.20
C VAL A 52 39.25 38.77 -35.55
N LYS A 53 38.92 38.63 -36.83
CA LYS A 53 37.94 37.63 -37.29
C LYS A 53 38.32 36.22 -36.88
N GLN A 54 39.58 35.82 -37.10
CA GLN A 54 40.08 34.52 -36.67
C GLN A 54 39.98 34.33 -35.14
N GLN A 55 40.31 35.36 -34.35
CA GLN A 55 40.15 35.32 -32.90
C GLN A 55 38.69 35.16 -32.46
N LEU A 56 37.75 35.81 -33.14
CA LEU A 56 36.31 35.67 -32.89
C LEU A 56 35.80 34.27 -33.27
N ASP A 57 36.24 33.72 -34.40
CA ASP A 57 35.89 32.36 -34.82
C ASP A 57 36.39 31.31 -33.82
N ASP A 58 37.63 31.45 -33.34
CA ASP A 58 38.19 30.56 -32.32
C ASP A 58 37.50 30.77 -30.95
N GLY A 59 37.10 32.00 -30.63
CA GLY A 59 36.22 32.30 -29.50
C GLY A 59 34.88 31.56 -29.60
N ALA A 60 34.22 31.63 -30.76
CA ALA A 60 32.94 30.96 -31.00
C ALA A 60 33.06 29.44 -30.86
N LYS A 61 34.14 28.84 -31.37
CA LYS A 61 34.44 27.41 -31.19
C LYS A 61 34.58 27.05 -29.70
N ARG A 62 35.30 27.85 -28.92
CA ARG A 62 35.45 27.63 -27.46
C ARG A 62 34.12 27.73 -26.72
N VAL A 63 33.27 28.71 -27.04
CA VAL A 63 31.94 28.83 -26.43
C VAL A 63 31.05 27.64 -26.77
N ARG A 64 31.03 27.19 -28.03
CA ARG A 64 30.28 25.98 -28.43
C ARG A 64 30.78 24.72 -27.72
N ALA A 65 32.10 24.56 -27.58
CA ALA A 65 32.69 23.45 -26.82
C ALA A 65 32.27 23.49 -25.34
N PHE A 66 32.30 24.69 -24.73
CA PHE A 66 31.85 24.89 -23.36
C PHE A 66 30.35 24.58 -23.18
N GLN A 67 29.50 25.03 -24.10
CA GLN A 67 28.06 24.71 -24.09
C GLN A 67 27.80 23.20 -24.19
N THR A 68 28.57 22.51 -25.04
CA THR A 68 28.46 21.05 -25.21
C THR A 68 28.84 20.32 -23.91
N GLU A 69 29.92 20.74 -23.27
CA GLU A 69 30.38 20.18 -21.99
C GLU A 69 29.42 20.51 -20.83
N ALA A 70 28.91 21.74 -20.77
CA ALA A 70 27.89 22.15 -19.79
C ALA A 70 26.61 21.32 -19.93
N ALA A 71 26.15 21.11 -21.17
CA ALA A 71 25.02 20.24 -21.48
C ALA A 71 25.30 18.80 -21.04
N LYS A 72 26.48 18.26 -21.33
CA LYS A 72 26.88 16.90 -20.89
C LYS A 72 26.85 16.77 -19.37
N ARG A 73 27.43 17.73 -18.62
CA ARG A 73 27.40 17.74 -17.15
C ARG A 73 25.99 17.83 -16.59
N ARG A 74 25.13 18.64 -17.20
CA ARG A 74 23.71 18.72 -16.85
C ARG A 74 23.03 17.36 -17.02
N ARG A 75 23.25 16.68 -18.15
CA ARG A 75 22.67 15.34 -18.38
C ARG A 75 23.12 14.32 -17.34
N LEU A 76 24.43 14.29 -17.03
CA LEU A 76 24.98 13.40 -16.01
C LEU A 76 24.42 13.68 -14.62
N HIS A 77 24.36 14.96 -14.22
CA HIS A 77 23.79 15.34 -12.93
C HIS A 77 22.32 14.94 -12.82
N LEU A 78 21.53 15.22 -13.85
CA LEU A 78 20.12 14.82 -13.89
C LEU A 78 19.96 13.30 -13.81
N ALA A 79 20.78 12.53 -14.53
CA ALA A 79 20.75 11.07 -14.49
C ALA A 79 21.05 10.54 -13.07
N GLU A 80 22.06 11.08 -12.39
CA GLU A 80 22.36 10.70 -11.00
C GLU A 80 21.22 11.05 -10.04
N VAL A 81 20.58 12.23 -10.17
CA VAL A 81 19.43 12.57 -9.34
C VAL A 81 18.26 11.60 -9.57
N VAL A 82 18.01 11.13 -10.81
CA VAL A 82 16.98 10.09 -11.04
C VAL A 82 17.35 8.82 -10.32
N LYS A 83 18.59 8.38 -10.50
CA LYS A 83 19.10 7.14 -9.94
C LYS A 83 18.96 7.14 -8.42
N THR A 84 19.36 8.22 -7.74
CA THR A 84 19.18 8.37 -6.29
C THR A 84 17.71 8.27 -5.90
N LYS A 85 16.82 8.99 -6.59
CA LYS A 85 15.38 8.99 -6.27
C LYS A 85 14.70 7.64 -6.54
N MET A 86 15.16 6.93 -7.57
CA MET A 86 14.73 5.56 -7.85
C MET A 86 15.21 4.59 -6.76
N GLN A 87 16.44 4.73 -6.27
CA GLN A 87 16.96 3.91 -5.16
C GLN A 87 16.18 4.17 -3.85
N GLU A 88 15.87 5.43 -3.54
CA GLU A 88 15.03 5.80 -2.40
C GLU A 88 13.63 5.16 -2.52
N ALA A 89 13.01 5.22 -3.71
CA ALA A 89 11.71 4.58 -3.95
C ALA A 89 11.78 3.05 -3.83
N GLU A 90 12.84 2.42 -4.34
CA GLU A 90 13.04 0.98 -4.23
C GLU A 90 13.25 0.52 -2.78
N ALA A 91 14.03 1.29 -2.01
CA ALA A 91 14.22 1.02 -0.59
C ALA A 91 12.90 1.13 0.18
N ALA A 92 12.12 2.19 -0.04
CA ALA A 92 10.82 2.38 0.61
C ALA A 92 9.81 1.28 0.23
N VAL A 93 9.76 0.87 -1.03
CA VAL A 93 8.91 -0.25 -1.47
C VAL A 93 9.41 -1.59 -0.92
N GLY A 94 10.72 -1.76 -0.76
CA GLY A 94 11.32 -2.91 -0.09
C GLY A 94 10.88 -3.00 1.37
N ALA A 95 10.94 -1.89 2.11
CA ALA A 95 10.47 -1.82 3.50
C ALA A 95 8.96 -2.08 3.60
N LEU A 96 8.16 -1.53 2.67
CA LEU A 96 6.73 -1.84 2.57
C LEU A 96 6.46 -3.33 2.39
N LYS A 97 7.24 -4.03 1.54
CA LYS A 97 7.08 -5.48 1.34
C LYS A 97 7.34 -6.26 2.63
N VAL A 98 8.39 -5.90 3.37
CA VAL A 98 8.68 -6.53 4.68
C VAL A 98 7.51 -6.31 5.64
N ALA A 99 7.05 -5.07 5.80
CA ALA A 99 5.92 -4.75 6.67
C ALA A 99 4.61 -5.44 6.24
N THR A 100 4.43 -5.65 4.93
CA THR A 100 3.29 -6.40 4.38
C THR A 100 3.37 -7.88 4.78
N THR A 101 4.55 -8.50 4.70
CA THR A 101 4.76 -9.88 5.13
C THR A 101 4.54 -10.02 6.64
N GLU A 102 5.01 -9.06 7.45
CA GLU A 102 4.73 -9.03 8.88
C GLU A 102 3.23 -8.92 9.18
N LEU A 103 2.50 -8.05 8.48
CA LEU A 103 1.05 -7.95 8.60
C LEU A 103 0.33 -9.27 8.28
N GLN A 104 0.78 -9.97 7.24
CA GLN A 104 0.19 -11.27 6.87
C GLN A 104 0.46 -12.37 7.89
N ALA A 105 1.60 -12.30 8.60
CA ALA A 105 2.01 -13.25 9.62
C ALA A 105 1.55 -12.86 11.03
N ALA A 106 0.93 -11.70 11.21
CA ALA A 106 0.52 -11.20 12.51
C ALA A 106 -0.67 -12.01 13.08
N GLU A 107 -0.52 -12.39 14.35
CA GLU A 107 -1.60 -12.99 15.14
C GLU A 107 -2.75 -12.00 15.33
N PRO A 108 -4.00 -12.46 15.57
CA PRO A 108 -5.18 -11.60 15.66
C PRO A 108 -5.03 -10.38 16.59
N ASP A 109 -4.33 -10.55 17.71
CA ASP A 109 -4.12 -9.50 18.70
C ASP A 109 -3.12 -8.42 18.24
N ASP A 110 -2.16 -8.80 17.39
CA ASP A 110 -1.11 -7.92 16.87
C ASP A 110 -1.47 -7.29 15.52
N GLN A 111 -2.53 -7.76 14.85
CA GLN A 111 -2.91 -7.33 13.51
C GLN A 111 -3.14 -5.82 13.37
N VAL A 112 -3.67 -5.16 14.42
CA VAL A 112 -3.87 -3.71 14.42
C VAL A 112 -2.53 -2.97 14.34
N ALA A 113 -1.60 -3.31 15.24
CA ALA A 113 -0.29 -2.67 15.28
C ALA A 113 0.54 -3.00 14.03
N ALA A 114 0.44 -4.22 13.50
CA ALA A 114 1.09 -4.60 12.25
C ALA A 114 0.54 -3.82 11.05
N LEU A 115 -0.78 -3.61 10.99
CA LEU A 115 -1.42 -2.83 9.92
C LEU A 115 -0.99 -1.36 9.96
N GLU A 116 -0.98 -0.74 11.14
CA GLU A 116 -0.52 0.64 11.30
C GLU A 116 0.93 0.82 10.85
N ARG A 117 1.83 -0.09 11.24
CA ARG A 117 3.23 -0.09 10.76
C ARG A 117 3.30 -0.21 9.25
N ALA A 118 2.54 -1.13 8.65
CA ALA A 118 2.51 -1.30 7.20
C ALA A 118 1.94 -0.07 6.48
N GLN A 119 0.95 0.62 7.05
CA GLN A 119 0.40 1.86 6.50
C GLN A 119 1.40 3.01 6.51
N VAL A 120 2.16 3.18 7.59
CA VAL A 120 3.26 4.16 7.64
C VAL A 120 4.25 3.91 6.51
N GLN A 121 4.69 2.65 6.35
CA GLN A 121 5.57 2.26 5.24
C GLN A 121 4.92 2.47 3.86
N GLY A 122 3.60 2.29 3.76
CA GLY A 122 2.84 2.55 2.55
C GLY A 122 2.83 4.02 2.14
N ILE A 123 2.74 4.94 3.12
CA ILE A 123 2.82 6.38 2.91
C ILE A 123 4.23 6.78 2.49
N GLU A 124 5.26 6.26 3.16
CA GLU A 124 6.66 6.49 2.80
C GLU A 124 6.97 6.05 1.37
N ALA A 125 6.54 4.84 0.98
CA ALA A 125 6.67 4.33 -0.37
C ALA A 125 5.91 5.19 -1.40
N GLN A 126 4.68 5.64 -1.10
CA GLN A 126 3.92 6.53 -1.97
C GLN A 126 4.64 7.87 -2.20
N ASN A 127 5.19 8.45 -1.15
CA ASN A 127 5.91 9.73 -1.22
C ASN A 127 7.19 9.58 -2.05
N ALA A 128 7.98 8.54 -1.81
CA ALA A 128 9.20 8.26 -2.55
C ALA A 128 8.93 8.00 -4.04
N LEU A 129 7.88 7.23 -4.37
CA LEU A 129 7.45 7.00 -5.75
C LEU A 129 6.99 8.28 -6.44
N THR A 130 6.26 9.14 -5.73
CA THR A 130 5.80 10.43 -6.27
C THR A 130 6.98 11.34 -6.59
N ALA A 131 7.98 11.40 -5.69
CA ALA A 131 9.21 12.15 -5.92
C ALA A 131 10.01 11.60 -7.12
N ALA A 132 10.20 10.28 -7.19
CA ALA A 132 10.89 9.64 -8.31
C ALA A 132 10.18 9.86 -9.64
N ARG A 133 8.84 9.74 -9.66
CA ARG A 133 8.02 10.01 -10.85
C ARG A 133 8.19 11.44 -11.35
N ARG A 134 8.11 12.41 -10.44
CA ARG A 134 8.29 13.83 -10.76
C ARG A 134 9.65 14.09 -11.40
N GLU A 135 10.72 13.56 -10.80
CA GLU A 135 12.09 13.70 -11.31
C GLU A 135 12.28 13.08 -12.69
N VAL A 136 11.71 11.90 -12.93
CA VAL A 136 11.73 11.25 -14.25
C VAL A 136 10.96 12.08 -15.29
N GLN A 137 9.83 12.67 -14.91
CA GLN A 137 9.01 13.50 -15.81
C GLN A 137 9.68 14.83 -16.14
N GLU A 138 10.21 15.55 -15.15
CA GLU A 138 10.94 16.81 -15.35
C GLU A 138 12.13 16.61 -16.30
N LYS A 139 12.79 15.45 -16.23
CA LYS A 139 13.96 15.15 -17.08
C LYS A 139 13.61 14.76 -18.51
N GLN A 140 12.45 14.14 -18.75
CA GLN A 140 11.96 13.92 -20.12
C GLN A 140 11.75 15.25 -20.86
N GLN A 141 11.37 16.30 -20.14
CA GLN A 141 11.20 17.64 -20.73
C GLN A 141 12.54 18.35 -20.95
N GLY A 142 13.51 18.18 -20.03
CA GLY A 142 14.84 18.78 -20.12
C GLY A 142 15.81 18.09 -21.10
N LEU A 143 15.57 16.81 -21.43
CA LEU A 143 16.42 15.98 -22.27
C LEU A 143 15.81 15.74 -23.66
N LYS A 144 15.22 16.74 -24.33
CA LYS A 144 14.77 16.67 -25.74
C LYS A 144 15.93 16.31 -26.70
N VAL A 145 16.43 15.09 -26.62
CA VAL A 145 17.60 14.56 -27.33
C VAL A 145 17.18 13.18 -27.85
N PRO A 146 17.35 12.91 -29.16
CA PRO A 146 16.76 11.73 -29.81
C PRO A 146 17.29 10.36 -29.34
N ASP A 147 18.41 10.29 -28.63
CA ASP A 147 19.22 9.05 -28.51
C ASP A 147 19.23 8.37 -27.13
N GLY A 148 18.42 8.84 -26.17
CA GLY A 148 18.43 8.34 -24.77
C GLY A 148 17.30 7.38 -24.38
N GLY A 149 16.57 6.81 -25.35
CA GLY A 149 15.27 6.16 -25.10
C GLY A 149 15.32 4.92 -24.19
N GLY A 150 16.42 4.14 -24.21
CA GLY A 150 16.51 2.86 -23.52
C GLY A 150 16.46 2.95 -21.99
N ASP A 151 17.30 3.80 -21.39
CA ASP A 151 17.41 3.89 -19.93
C ASP A 151 16.21 4.59 -19.28
N THR A 152 15.63 5.57 -19.98
CA THR A 152 14.41 6.23 -19.54
C THR A 152 13.23 5.26 -19.53
N MET A 153 13.11 4.41 -20.57
CA MET A 153 12.07 3.39 -20.64
C MET A 153 12.23 2.34 -19.53
N ARG A 154 13.45 1.84 -19.29
CA ARG A 154 13.74 0.92 -18.18
C ARG A 154 13.37 1.50 -16.83
N THR A 155 13.69 2.78 -16.60
CA THR A 155 13.35 3.48 -15.35
C THR A 155 11.85 3.60 -15.16
N ARG A 156 11.10 3.91 -16.23
CA ARG A 156 9.63 3.98 -16.21
C ARG A 156 9.00 2.61 -15.92
N VAL A 157 9.53 1.54 -16.51
CA VAL A 157 9.07 0.17 -16.26
C VAL A 157 9.27 -0.21 -14.78
N ARG A 158 10.44 0.10 -14.21
CA ARG A 158 10.72 -0.12 -12.77
C ARG A 158 9.76 0.66 -11.89
N LEU A 159 9.53 1.94 -12.19
CA LEU A 159 8.59 2.78 -11.46
C LEU A 159 7.17 2.20 -11.51
N SER A 160 6.71 1.79 -12.69
CA SER A 160 5.39 1.14 -12.85
C SER A 160 5.28 -0.16 -12.07
N ALA A 161 6.34 -0.99 -12.05
CA ALA A 161 6.36 -2.20 -11.24
C ALA A 161 6.19 -1.88 -9.75
N MET A 162 6.89 -0.87 -9.23
CA MET A 162 6.75 -0.43 -7.84
C MET A 162 5.36 0.15 -7.53
N GLU A 163 4.77 0.92 -8.44
CA GLU A 163 3.40 1.45 -8.30
C GLU A 163 2.35 0.32 -8.26
N ASN A 164 2.58 -0.75 -9.02
CA ASN A 164 1.73 -1.93 -8.99
C ASN A 164 1.84 -2.64 -7.63
N GLU A 165 3.04 -2.78 -7.07
CA GLU A 165 3.24 -3.35 -5.72
C GLU A 165 2.54 -2.51 -4.64
N LEU A 166 2.67 -1.17 -4.70
CA LEU A 166 1.94 -0.29 -3.78
C LEU A 166 0.41 -0.42 -3.92
N THR A 167 -0.08 -0.60 -5.14
CA THR A 167 -1.52 -0.80 -5.40
C THR A 167 -2.01 -2.13 -4.82
N LYS A 168 -1.23 -3.21 -4.97
CA LYS A 168 -1.52 -4.51 -4.34
C LYS A 168 -1.57 -4.37 -2.82
N PHE A 169 -0.58 -3.70 -2.22
CA PHE A 169 -0.55 -3.41 -0.79
C PHE A 169 -1.81 -2.66 -0.33
N LYS A 170 -2.20 -1.57 -1.00
CA LYS A 170 -3.38 -0.78 -0.60
C LYS A 170 -4.67 -1.60 -0.59
N ARG A 171 -4.85 -2.51 -1.55
CA ARG A 171 -6.01 -3.43 -1.55
C ARG A 171 -5.97 -4.37 -0.35
N MET A 172 -4.82 -4.99 -0.11
CA MET A 172 -4.63 -5.88 1.02
C MET A 172 -4.79 -5.19 2.38
N ALA A 173 -4.22 -4.00 2.56
CA ALA A 173 -4.38 -3.20 3.78
C ALA A 173 -5.88 -2.91 4.05
N LYS A 174 -6.65 -2.56 3.03
CA LYS A 174 -8.10 -2.37 3.13
C LYS A 174 -8.83 -3.66 3.53
N ASP A 175 -8.44 -4.81 2.98
CA ASP A 175 -9.02 -6.09 3.34
C ASP A 175 -8.74 -6.43 4.82
N PHE A 176 -7.54 -6.13 5.32
CA PHE A 176 -7.19 -6.26 6.74
C PHE A 176 -7.96 -5.27 7.63
N GLU A 177 -8.11 -4.01 7.22
CA GLU A 177 -8.95 -3.02 7.92
C GLU A 177 -10.39 -3.52 8.07
N GLU A 178 -10.97 -4.05 6.99
CA GLU A 178 -12.33 -4.60 7.01
C GLU A 178 -12.41 -5.81 7.96
N ARG A 179 -11.45 -6.73 7.90
CA ARG A 179 -11.39 -7.89 8.82
C ARG A 179 -11.30 -7.48 10.28
N ILE A 180 -10.40 -6.55 10.61
CA ILE A 180 -10.24 -6.03 11.98
C ILE A 180 -11.53 -5.37 12.45
N LYS A 181 -12.18 -4.57 11.59
CA LYS A 181 -13.43 -3.90 11.91
C LYS A 181 -14.56 -4.90 12.18
N VAL A 182 -14.71 -5.91 11.33
CA VAL A 182 -15.70 -6.99 11.52
C VAL A 182 -15.38 -7.82 12.76
N GLY A 183 -14.11 -8.18 12.98
CA GLY A 183 -13.69 -8.90 14.18
C GLY A 183 -14.06 -8.15 15.46
N LYS A 184 -13.81 -6.84 15.51
CA LYS A 184 -14.22 -5.98 16.63
C LYS A 184 -15.73 -5.88 16.79
N SER A 185 -16.50 -5.77 15.69
CA SER A 185 -17.96 -5.67 15.76
C SER A 185 -18.64 -6.98 16.20
N LEU A 186 -17.96 -8.12 16.03
CA LEU A 186 -18.46 -9.45 16.34
C LEU A 186 -17.83 -10.08 17.59
N MET A 187 -16.85 -9.42 18.22
CA MET A 187 -16.10 -9.94 19.38
C MET A 187 -17.02 -10.42 20.50
N GLU A 188 -17.93 -9.57 20.99
CA GLU A 188 -18.86 -9.94 22.07
C GLU A 188 -19.77 -11.13 21.69
N VAL A 189 -20.23 -11.19 20.44
CA VAL A 189 -21.07 -12.28 19.96
C VAL A 189 -20.28 -13.59 19.91
N LEU A 190 -19.02 -13.53 19.49
CA LEU A 190 -18.12 -14.68 19.42
C LEU A 190 -17.74 -15.21 20.81
N ASP A 191 -17.48 -14.32 21.77
CA ASP A 191 -17.14 -14.70 23.15
C ASP A 191 -18.33 -15.40 23.81
N VAL A 192 -19.52 -14.81 23.77
CA VAL A 192 -20.74 -15.42 24.35
C VAL A 192 -21.10 -16.72 23.63
N LEU A 193 -20.93 -16.79 22.30
CA LEU A 193 -21.15 -18.04 21.55
C LEU A 193 -20.19 -19.13 22.00
N LYS A 194 -18.90 -18.81 22.15
CA LYS A 194 -17.89 -19.78 22.57
C LYS A 194 -18.17 -20.30 23.98
N GLU A 195 -18.50 -19.42 24.92
CA GLU A 195 -18.92 -19.84 26.27
C GLU A 195 -20.15 -20.76 26.23
N ALA A 196 -21.16 -20.42 25.42
CA ALA A 196 -22.35 -21.25 25.27
C ALA A 196 -22.04 -22.60 24.59
N GLU A 197 -21.15 -22.62 23.60
CA GLU A 197 -20.66 -23.84 22.94
C GLU A 197 -19.95 -24.76 23.94
N ASP A 198 -19.02 -24.23 24.73
CA ASP A 198 -18.28 -24.99 25.74
C ASP A 198 -19.24 -25.54 26.82
N GLU A 199 -20.21 -24.75 27.27
CA GLU A 199 -21.24 -25.20 28.22
C GLU A 199 -22.14 -26.30 27.63
N VAL A 200 -22.56 -26.18 26.36
CA VAL A 200 -23.32 -27.23 25.66
C VAL A 200 -22.51 -28.51 25.56
N GLU A 201 -21.23 -28.42 25.20
CA GLU A 201 -20.36 -29.60 25.04
C GLU A 201 -20.12 -30.31 26.38
N ASN A 202 -19.85 -29.54 27.45
CA ASN A 202 -19.69 -30.08 28.79
C ASN A 202 -20.98 -30.77 29.29
N LEU A 203 -22.13 -30.13 29.09
CA LEU A 203 -23.42 -30.70 29.47
C LEU A 203 -23.75 -31.96 28.64
N ALA A 204 -23.48 -31.93 27.34
CA ALA A 204 -23.68 -33.08 26.47
C ALA A 204 -22.82 -34.27 26.88
N ALA A 205 -21.55 -34.03 27.24
CA ALA A 205 -20.66 -35.06 27.78
C ALA A 205 -21.20 -35.63 29.11
N ALA A 206 -21.55 -34.75 30.06
CA ALA A 206 -22.11 -35.15 31.35
C ALA A 206 -23.41 -35.96 31.20
N SER A 207 -24.24 -35.63 30.20
CA SER A 207 -25.50 -36.32 29.95
C SER A 207 -25.37 -37.77 29.53
N GLN A 208 -24.20 -38.16 28.99
CA GLN A 208 -23.92 -39.55 28.64
C GLN A 208 -23.74 -40.44 29.88
N GLU A 209 -23.39 -39.85 31.02
CA GLU A 209 -23.17 -40.55 32.28
C GLU A 209 -24.43 -40.60 33.15
N TRP A 210 -25.53 -39.99 32.71
CA TRP A 210 -26.76 -39.96 33.49
C TRP A 210 -27.32 -41.38 33.68
N PRO A 211 -27.75 -41.74 34.90
CA PRO A 211 -28.32 -43.05 35.16
C PRO A 211 -29.62 -43.21 34.37
N LYS A 212 -29.75 -44.31 33.62
CA LYS A 212 -30.98 -44.61 32.87
C LYS A 212 -32.21 -44.79 33.77
N ASP A 213 -31.96 -45.15 35.03
CA ASP A 213 -32.99 -45.49 36.00
C ASP A 213 -33.26 -44.41 37.05
N ALA A 214 -32.59 -43.25 36.98
CA ALA A 214 -32.76 -42.15 37.92
C ALA A 214 -32.99 -40.81 37.23
N ALA A 215 -33.43 -39.82 38.01
CA ALA A 215 -33.68 -38.48 37.50
C ALA A 215 -32.38 -37.84 37.02
N PRO A 216 -32.42 -36.99 35.98
CA PRO A 216 -31.30 -36.12 35.68
C PRO A 216 -30.91 -35.33 36.94
N PRO A 217 -29.62 -35.04 37.15
CA PRO A 217 -29.17 -34.19 38.25
C PRO A 217 -29.93 -32.85 38.28
N ASP A 218 -30.31 -32.35 39.47
CA ASP A 218 -31.09 -31.11 39.62
C ASP A 218 -30.39 -29.86 39.03
N ASP A 219 -29.06 -29.88 39.02
CA ASP A 219 -28.21 -28.85 38.39
C ASP A 219 -28.22 -28.93 36.86
N ALA A 220 -28.53 -30.09 36.27
CA ALA A 220 -28.64 -30.26 34.83
C ALA A 220 -29.81 -29.46 34.26
N GLU A 221 -30.99 -29.48 34.90
CA GLU A 221 -32.15 -28.72 34.41
C GLU A 221 -31.91 -27.21 34.46
N LYS A 222 -31.28 -26.73 35.54
CA LYS A 222 -30.84 -25.32 35.64
C LYS A 222 -29.83 -24.96 34.55
N SER A 223 -28.86 -25.85 34.28
CA SER A 223 -27.86 -25.66 33.23
C SER A 223 -28.50 -25.62 31.84
N ILE A 224 -29.42 -26.54 31.54
CA ILE A 224 -30.19 -26.57 30.28
C ILE A 224 -30.91 -25.23 30.05
N VAL A 225 -31.59 -24.70 31.06
CA VAL A 225 -32.32 -23.43 30.96
C VAL A 225 -31.35 -22.27 30.75
N GLY A 226 -30.27 -22.21 31.54
CA GLY A 226 -29.25 -21.16 31.42
C GLY A 226 -28.60 -21.11 30.03
N ILE A 227 -28.16 -22.26 29.54
CA ILE A 227 -27.58 -22.40 28.19
C ILE A 227 -28.60 -22.04 27.11
N GLN A 228 -29.85 -22.48 27.23
CA GLN A 228 -30.91 -22.11 26.27
C GLN A 228 -31.10 -20.60 26.22
N THR A 229 -31.16 -19.93 27.37
CA THR A 229 -31.30 -18.47 27.44
C THR A 229 -30.13 -17.77 26.76
N LYS A 230 -28.89 -18.23 27.00
CA LYS A 230 -27.70 -17.70 26.32
C LYS A 230 -27.77 -17.89 24.80
N LEU A 231 -28.02 -19.10 24.31
CA LEU A 231 -28.12 -19.39 22.87
C LEU A 231 -29.23 -18.59 22.19
N SER A 232 -30.41 -18.47 22.81
CA SER A 232 -31.52 -17.67 22.29
C SER A 232 -31.18 -16.18 22.24
N ALA A 233 -30.53 -15.65 23.27
CA ALA A 233 -30.10 -14.25 23.30
C ALA A 233 -29.05 -13.96 22.21
N THR A 234 -28.03 -14.81 22.08
CA THR A 234 -27.01 -14.68 21.03
C THR A 234 -27.60 -14.82 19.62
N THR A 235 -28.56 -15.74 19.44
CA THR A 235 -29.28 -15.89 18.16
C THR A 235 -30.02 -14.61 17.79
N LEU A 236 -30.76 -14.01 18.72
CA LEU A 236 -31.47 -12.75 18.47
C LEU A 236 -30.52 -11.60 18.13
N GLN A 237 -29.37 -11.51 18.82
CA GLN A 237 -28.34 -10.52 18.51
C GLN A 237 -27.77 -10.71 17.09
N VAL A 238 -27.47 -11.95 16.70
CA VAL A 238 -26.98 -12.29 15.36
C VAL A 238 -28.02 -11.96 14.29
N GLU A 239 -29.29 -12.32 14.51
CA GLU A 239 -30.39 -11.98 13.58
C GLU A 239 -30.57 -10.47 13.41
N THR A 240 -30.44 -9.72 14.50
CA THR A 240 -30.50 -8.25 14.47
C THR A 240 -29.37 -7.68 13.64
N LYS A 241 -28.13 -8.14 13.84
CA LYS A 241 -26.97 -7.73 13.05
C LYS A 241 -27.09 -8.15 11.59
N LEU A 242 -27.60 -9.36 11.31
CA LEU A 242 -27.77 -9.89 9.94
C LEU A 242 -28.67 -9.00 9.06
N ARG A 243 -29.64 -8.28 9.63
CA ARG A 243 -30.53 -7.39 8.87
C ARG A 243 -29.81 -6.20 8.25
N ALA A 244 -28.74 -5.72 8.89
CA ALA A 244 -27.97 -4.56 8.43
C ALA A 244 -26.61 -4.93 7.84
N ALA A 245 -26.13 -6.16 8.08
CA ALA A 245 -24.81 -6.61 7.67
C ALA A 245 -24.68 -6.76 6.14
N GLN A 246 -23.50 -6.44 5.64
CA GLN A 246 -23.14 -6.52 4.23
C GLN A 246 -21.71 -7.06 4.10
N GLY A 247 -21.31 -7.45 2.88
CA GLY A 247 -19.92 -7.82 2.59
C GLY A 247 -19.37 -8.92 3.50
N LEU A 248 -18.19 -8.68 4.08
CA LEU A 248 -17.52 -9.65 4.95
C LEU A 248 -18.29 -9.93 6.25
N GLU A 249 -18.89 -8.90 6.87
CA GLU A 249 -19.65 -9.05 8.12
C GLU A 249 -20.84 -10.00 7.95
N LEU A 250 -21.56 -9.90 6.83
CA LEU A 250 -22.67 -10.80 6.50
C LEU A 250 -22.20 -12.25 6.37
N LYS A 251 -21.02 -12.47 5.77
CA LYS A 251 -20.45 -13.80 5.61
C LYS A 251 -20.10 -14.42 6.97
N GLU A 252 -19.43 -13.66 7.84
CA GLU A 252 -19.06 -14.11 9.18
C GLU A 252 -20.29 -14.38 10.07
N LEU A 253 -21.29 -13.50 10.04
CA LEU A 253 -22.54 -13.70 10.77
C LEU A 253 -23.30 -14.96 10.33
N ARG A 254 -23.26 -15.33 9.04
CA ARG A 254 -23.84 -16.60 8.56
C ARG A 254 -23.09 -17.81 9.13
N THR A 255 -21.77 -17.76 9.20
CA THR A 255 -20.95 -18.80 9.84
C THR A 255 -21.28 -18.93 11.32
N ILE A 256 -21.39 -17.80 12.03
CA ILE A 256 -21.80 -17.74 13.45
C ILE A 256 -23.21 -18.34 13.61
N PHE A 257 -24.15 -18.02 12.74
CA PHE A 257 -25.51 -18.56 12.78
C PHE A 257 -25.54 -20.09 12.60
N SER A 258 -24.76 -20.63 11.66
CA SER A 258 -24.63 -22.08 11.50
C SER A 258 -23.98 -22.78 12.70
N ARG A 259 -23.06 -22.10 13.42
CA ARG A 259 -22.52 -22.58 14.70
C ARG A 259 -23.62 -22.63 15.77
N LEU A 260 -24.35 -21.53 15.96
CA LEU A 260 -25.50 -21.46 16.88
C LEU A 260 -26.51 -22.58 16.63
N GLN A 261 -26.89 -22.84 15.38
CA GLN A 261 -27.83 -23.92 15.03
C GLN A 261 -27.31 -25.31 15.44
N ARG A 262 -26.00 -25.57 15.28
CA ARG A 262 -25.39 -26.84 15.69
C ARG A 262 -25.39 -26.98 17.21
N SER A 263 -25.02 -25.93 17.95
CA SER A 263 -25.05 -25.93 19.41
C SER A 263 -26.47 -26.08 19.96
N GLN A 264 -27.46 -25.42 19.34
CA GLN A 264 -28.87 -25.58 19.67
C GLN A 264 -29.34 -27.02 19.44
N THR A 265 -28.98 -27.63 18.31
CA THR A 265 -29.31 -29.03 18.02
C THR A 265 -28.74 -29.99 19.06
N LYS A 266 -27.48 -29.78 19.48
CA LYS A 266 -26.85 -30.56 20.56
C LYS A 266 -27.60 -30.39 21.89
N LEU A 267 -27.95 -29.16 22.27
CA LEU A 267 -28.73 -28.90 23.48
C LEU A 267 -30.12 -29.56 23.44
N ASP A 268 -30.78 -29.52 22.29
CA ASP A 268 -32.10 -30.14 22.10
C ASP A 268 -32.04 -31.68 22.27
N GLN A 269 -30.94 -32.32 21.85
CA GLN A 269 -30.71 -33.74 22.12
C GLN A 269 -30.58 -34.03 23.62
N VAL A 270 -29.85 -33.20 24.36
CA VAL A 270 -29.72 -33.34 25.82
C VAL A 270 -31.06 -33.13 26.53
N LYS A 271 -31.84 -32.13 26.10
CA LYS A 271 -33.20 -31.89 26.62
C LYS A 271 -34.11 -33.08 26.40
N GLU A 272 -34.05 -33.67 25.22
CA GLU A 272 -34.86 -34.83 24.90
C GLU A 272 -34.48 -36.04 25.77
N LEU A 273 -33.18 -36.28 25.97
CA LEU A 273 -32.70 -37.30 26.90
C LEU A 273 -33.19 -37.05 28.34
N SER A 274 -33.09 -35.81 28.83
CA SER A 274 -33.58 -35.43 30.16
C SER A 274 -35.08 -35.71 30.32
N ARG A 275 -35.90 -35.34 29.33
CA ARG A 275 -37.35 -35.63 29.33
C ARG A 275 -37.64 -37.13 29.34
N GLN A 276 -36.91 -37.92 28.55
CA GLN A 276 -37.07 -39.37 28.50
C GLN A 276 -36.79 -40.02 29.86
N LEU A 277 -35.72 -39.59 30.55
CA LEU A 277 -35.40 -40.07 31.90
C LEU A 277 -36.50 -39.71 32.92
N THR A 278 -36.92 -38.45 32.95
CA THR A 278 -37.98 -37.97 33.87
C THR A 278 -39.32 -38.67 33.62
N HIS A 279 -39.66 -38.90 32.35
CA HIS A 279 -40.87 -39.63 31.97
C HIS A 279 -40.79 -41.11 32.38
N GLY A 280 -39.64 -41.76 32.18
CA GLY A 280 -39.42 -43.17 32.56
C GLY A 280 -39.53 -43.41 34.07
N ILE A 281 -39.12 -42.45 34.90
CA ILE A 281 -39.30 -42.50 36.36
C ILE A 281 -40.76 -42.32 36.73
N SER A 282 -41.43 -41.33 36.13
CA SER A 282 -42.85 -41.07 36.40
C SER A 282 -43.71 -42.29 36.07
N MET A 283 -43.44 -42.96 34.94
CA MET A 283 -44.13 -44.20 34.55
C MET A 283 -43.86 -45.35 35.51
N ARG A 284 -42.61 -45.53 35.97
CA ARG A 284 -42.28 -46.55 36.98
C ARG A 284 -42.98 -46.29 38.30
N ALA A 285 -42.98 -45.05 38.79
CA ALA A 285 -43.69 -44.69 40.02
C ALA A 285 -45.20 -44.96 39.92
N VAL A 286 -45.81 -44.71 38.76
CA VAL A 286 -47.23 -45.06 38.51
C VAL A 286 -47.43 -46.58 38.52
N HIS A 287 -46.55 -47.36 37.88
CA HIS A 287 -46.64 -48.82 37.89
C HIS A 287 -46.45 -49.41 39.28
N GLU A 288 -45.50 -48.91 40.06
CA GLU A 288 -45.26 -49.33 41.44
C GLU A 288 -46.45 -48.99 42.34
N ALA A 289 -47.01 -47.79 42.23
CA ALA A 289 -48.21 -47.40 42.96
C ALA A 289 -49.43 -48.25 42.58
N ALA A 290 -49.61 -48.57 41.29
CA ALA A 290 -50.68 -49.43 40.81
C ALA A 290 -50.53 -50.89 41.27
N ALA A 291 -49.29 -51.38 41.45
CA ALA A 291 -49.02 -52.71 41.98
C ALA A 291 -49.18 -52.80 43.51
N ALA A 292 -49.18 -51.67 44.22
CA ALA A 292 -49.33 -51.59 45.67
C ALA A 292 -50.80 -51.48 46.13
N VAL A 293 -51.74 -51.27 45.21
CA VAL A 293 -53.20 -51.20 45.44
C VAL A 293 -53.84 -52.54 45.09
#